data_AF-A0A2N2FDV3-F1
#
_entry.id   AF-A0A2N2FDV3-F1
#
_cell.length_a   1.000
_cell.length_b   1.000
_cell.length_c   1.000
_cell.angle_alpha   90.00
_cell.angle_beta   90.00
_cell.angle_gamma   90.00
#
_symmetry.space_group_name_H-M   'P 1'
#
loop_
_entity.id
_entity.type
_entity.pdbx_description
1 polymer ?
#
loop_
_entity_poly.entity_id
_entity_poly.type
_entity_poly.pdbx_seq_one_letter_code
_entity_poly.pdbx_strand_id
1 'polypeptide(L)'
;TSGFRAVKTNIARHFLSLLPNTFSYPTTITMGVLRSGYSLLYVPITTNRCIGKSKIKLLQDGSRFFLIILKIATLFSPMRVFLPVSAIIFLTGVGYGLFKILFLEGRYGPTSAMLITMSVVIFMVGLVSEQIAQLRYDRSESRED
;
A
#
# COMPACT_ATOMS: atom_id res chain seq x y z
N THR A 1 -7.39 7.08 14.07
CA THR A 1 -8.85 6.83 14.03
C THR A 1 -9.29 6.41 15.42
N SER A 2 -10.44 6.87 15.92
CA SER A 2 -10.95 6.44 17.24
C SER A 2 -11.12 4.91 17.23
N GLY A 3 -10.74 4.20 18.29
CA GLY A 3 -11.03 2.76 18.44
C GLY A 3 -12.46 2.48 18.90
N PHE A 4 -13.16 3.51 19.36
CA PHE A 4 -14.48 3.39 19.96
C PHE A 4 -15.57 3.43 18.88
N ARG A 5 -16.17 2.28 18.58
CA ARG A 5 -17.24 2.12 17.59
C ARG A 5 -18.21 1.03 18.04
N ALA A 6 -19.47 1.18 17.64
CA ALA A 6 -20.48 0.13 17.69
C ALA A 6 -20.90 -0.22 16.26
N VAL A 7 -20.96 -1.53 15.96
CA VAL A 7 -21.41 -2.07 14.67
C VAL A 7 -22.37 -3.22 14.96
N LYS A 8 -23.42 -3.36 14.15
CA LYS A 8 -24.33 -4.52 14.23
C LYS A 8 -23.57 -5.81 13.91
N THR A 9 -23.80 -6.87 14.70
CA THR A 9 -23.12 -8.17 14.55
C THR A 9 -23.19 -8.73 13.13
N ASN A 10 -24.34 -8.62 12.45
CA ASN A 10 -24.50 -9.14 11.10
C ASN A 10 -23.57 -8.43 10.09
N ILE A 11 -23.37 -7.12 10.25
CA ILE A 11 -22.48 -6.33 9.39
C ILE A 11 -21.01 -6.67 9.71
N ALA A 12 -20.65 -6.77 10.99
CA ALA A 12 -19.29 -7.13 11.39
C ALA A 12 -18.85 -8.50 10.86
N ARG A 13 -19.74 -9.50 10.87
CA ARG A 13 -19.45 -10.84 10.34
C ARG A 13 -19.10 -10.83 8.85
N HIS A 14 -19.74 -9.96 8.07
CA HIS A 14 -19.50 -9.86 6.64
C HIS A 14 -18.08 -9.39 6.31
N PHE A 15 -17.51 -8.50 7.13
CA PHE A 15 -16.15 -8.00 6.95
C PHE A 15 -15.09 -8.80 7.70
N LEU A 16 -15.46 -9.80 8.49
CA LEU A 16 -14.55 -10.50 9.42
C LEU A 16 -13.34 -11.13 8.69
N SER A 17 -13.57 -11.68 7.50
CA SER A 17 -12.54 -12.29 6.64
C SER A 17 -11.57 -11.27 6.04
N LEU A 18 -11.98 -10.01 5.92
CA LEU A 18 -11.20 -8.90 5.37
C LEU A 18 -10.40 -8.16 6.44
N LEU A 19 -10.69 -8.39 7.73
CA LEU A 19 -10.01 -7.67 8.82
C LEU A 19 -8.58 -8.18 8.99
N PRO A 20 -7.57 -7.29 8.94
CA PRO A 20 -6.21 -7.66 9.26
C PRO A 20 -6.09 -7.98 10.75
N ASN A 21 -5.26 -8.97 11.10
CA ASN A 21 -4.93 -9.36 12.49
C ASN A 21 -4.11 -8.29 13.27
N THR A 22 -4.21 -7.03 12.88
CA THR A 22 -3.34 -5.94 13.36
C THR A 22 -4.16 -4.66 13.55
N PHE A 23 -3.53 -3.60 14.04
CA PHE A 23 -4.11 -2.30 14.41
C PHE A 23 -5.00 -1.59 13.36
N SER A 24 -5.04 -2.08 12.12
CA SER A 24 -5.80 -1.48 11.02
C SER A 24 -7.26 -1.94 10.92
N TYR A 25 -7.68 -2.94 11.70
CA TYR A 25 -9.08 -3.40 11.76
C TYR A 25 -10.13 -2.27 11.87
N PRO A 26 -9.93 -1.17 12.65
CA PRO A 26 -10.97 -0.15 12.80
C PRO A 26 -11.13 0.70 11.54
N THR A 27 -10.06 0.86 10.76
CA THR A 27 -10.09 1.59 9.49
C THR A 27 -10.68 0.71 8.39
N THR A 28 -10.26 -0.56 8.31
CA THR A 28 -10.77 -1.54 7.33
C THR A 28 -12.28 -1.73 7.48
N ILE A 29 -12.79 -1.90 8.71
CA ILE A 29 -14.24 -2.07 8.93
C ILE A 29 -15.02 -0.81 8.56
N THR A 30 -14.47 0.38 8.83
CA THR A 30 -15.13 1.66 8.47
C THR A 30 -15.20 1.81 6.95
N MET A 31 -14.11 1.51 6.25
CA MET A 31 -14.04 1.52 4.78
C MET A 31 -15.01 0.49 4.17
N GLY A 32 -15.07 -0.72 4.74
CA GLY A 32 -16.00 -1.76 4.31
C GLY A 32 -17.46 -1.31 4.43
N VAL A 33 -17.85 -0.79 5.59
CA VAL A 33 -19.21 -0.28 5.84
C VAL A 33 -19.59 0.84 4.87
N LEU A 34 -18.68 1.80 4.64
CA LEU A 34 -18.88 2.89 3.68
C LEU A 34 -19.05 2.38 2.24
N ARG A 35 -18.20 1.44 1.82
CA ARG A 35 -18.23 0.91 0.45
C ARG A 35 -19.47 0.05 0.17
N SER A 36 -19.95 -0.68 1.18
CA SER A 36 -21.16 -1.51 1.05
C SER A 36 -22.47 -0.73 1.21
N GLY A 37 -22.43 0.61 1.24
CA GLY A 37 -23.63 1.46 1.28
C GLY A 37 -24.38 1.47 2.61
N TYR A 38 -23.77 0.97 3.69
CA TYR A 38 -24.39 1.01 5.01
C TYR A 38 -24.33 2.41 5.60
N SER A 39 -25.42 2.80 6.28
CA SER A 39 -25.49 4.10 6.96
C SER A 39 -24.56 4.14 8.17
N LEU A 40 -23.88 5.27 8.34
CA LEU A 40 -22.90 5.52 9.39
C LEU A 40 -23.27 6.82 10.10
N LEU A 41 -23.11 6.86 11.42
CA LEU A 41 -23.33 8.05 12.23
C LEU A 41 -22.06 8.38 13.02
N TYR A 42 -21.60 9.63 12.93
CA TYR A 42 -20.54 10.15 13.78
C TYR A 42 -21.15 10.85 14.99
N VAL A 43 -20.86 10.34 16.19
CA VAL A 43 -21.28 10.97 17.45
C VAL A 43 -20.08 11.72 18.03
N PRO A 44 -20.17 13.04 18.26
CA PRO A 44 -19.09 13.79 18.87
C PRO A 44 -18.90 13.32 20.32
N ILE A 45 -17.67 12.99 20.68
CA ILE A 45 -17.28 12.64 22.04
C ILE A 45 -16.17 13.56 22.51
N THR A 46 -16.33 14.13 23.71
CA THR A 46 -15.26 14.85 24.40
C THR A 46 -14.43 13.84 25.20
N THR A 47 -13.24 13.52 24.69
CA THR A 47 -12.29 12.63 25.38
C THR A 47 -11.27 13.44 26.15
N ASN A 48 -11.02 13.09 27.41
CA ASN A 48 -9.88 13.65 28.16
C ASN A 48 -8.56 13.30 27.48
N ARG A 49 -7.58 14.20 27.58
CA ARG A 49 -6.24 14.00 27.03
C ARG A 49 -5.64 12.73 27.65
N CYS A 50 -5.24 11.77 26.80
CA CYS A 50 -4.61 10.54 27.26
C CYS A 50 -3.33 10.87 28.06
N ILE A 51 -3.26 10.41 29.30
CA ILE A 51 -2.08 10.55 30.17
C ILE A 51 -1.17 9.34 29.89
N GLY A 52 -0.16 9.53 29.05
CA GLY A 52 0.80 8.48 28.72
C GLY A 52 1.60 8.77 27.45
N LYS A 53 2.82 8.21 27.36
CA LYS A 53 3.60 8.22 26.12
C LYS A 53 3.09 7.10 25.21
N SER A 54 2.93 7.38 23.92
CA SER A 54 2.58 6.35 22.93
C SER A 54 3.59 5.20 23.03
N LYS A 55 3.10 3.97 23.23
CA LYS A 55 3.95 2.77 23.22
C LYS A 55 4.52 2.49 21.82
N ILE A 56 3.98 3.13 20.78
CA ILE A 56 4.43 3.00 19.39
C ILE A 56 5.66 3.86 19.21
N LYS A 57 6.83 3.22 19.12
CA LYS A 57 8.08 3.91 18.83
C LYS A 57 8.31 3.90 17.32
N LEU A 58 7.96 4.99 16.65
CA LEU A 58 8.08 5.15 15.19
C LEU A 58 9.43 4.70 14.61
N LEU A 59 10.53 4.91 15.34
CA LEU A 59 11.88 4.53 14.89
C LEU A 59 12.24 3.06 15.17
N GLN A 60 11.85 2.51 16.34
CA GLN A 60 12.15 1.11 16.70
C GLN A 60 11.19 0.11 16.04
N ASP A 61 9.92 0.48 15.91
CA ASP A 61 8.89 -0.31 15.22
C ASP A 61 8.80 0.03 13.73
N GLY A 62 9.54 1.03 13.26
CA GLY A 62 9.45 1.59 11.91
C GLY A 62 9.70 0.57 10.81
N SER A 63 10.66 -0.34 10.99
CA SER A 63 10.95 -1.40 10.00
C SER A 63 9.82 -2.43 9.90
N ARG A 64 9.27 -2.87 11.03
CA ARG A 64 8.09 -3.77 11.07
C ARG A 64 6.87 -3.08 10.49
N PHE A 65 6.66 -1.81 10.82
CA PHE A 65 5.56 -1.02 10.30
C PHE A 65 5.68 -0.78 8.79
N PHE A 66 6.89 -0.49 8.29
CA PHE A 66 7.20 -0.38 6.86
C PHE A 66 6.92 -1.69 6.13
N LEU A 67 7.36 -2.84 6.67
CA LEU A 67 7.06 -4.15 6.10
C LEU A 67 5.55 -4.45 6.08
N ILE A 68 4.81 -4.03 7.10
CA ILE A 68 3.35 -4.18 7.16
C ILE A 68 2.68 -3.31 6.09
N ILE A 69 3.08 -2.03 5.94
CA ILE A 69 2.57 -1.15 4.88
C ILE A 69 2.89 -1.74 3.51
N LEU A 70 4.13 -2.19 3.29
CA LEU A 70 4.55 -2.82 2.05
C LEU A 70 3.70 -4.05 1.75
N LYS A 71 3.47 -4.92 2.73
CA LYS A 71 2.63 -6.12 2.61
C LYS A 71 1.18 -5.80 2.29
N ILE A 72 0.60 -4.78 2.93
CA ILE A 72 -0.79 -4.35 2.64
C ILE A 72 -0.85 -3.73 1.24
N ALA A 73 0.11 -2.88 0.89
CA ALA A 73 0.16 -2.25 -0.43
C ALA A 73 0.31 -3.29 -1.54
N THR A 74 1.20 -4.26 -1.40
CA THR A 74 1.36 -5.36 -2.37
C THR A 74 0.18 -6.30 -2.41
N LEU A 75 -0.56 -6.46 -1.30
CA LEU A 75 -1.75 -7.32 -1.26
C LEU A 75 -2.94 -6.71 -2.01
N PHE A 76 -3.14 -5.39 -1.91
CA PHE A 76 -4.32 -4.70 -2.43
C PHE A 76 -4.09 -3.98 -3.76
N SER A 77 -2.89 -3.44 -4.01
CA SER A 77 -2.54 -2.78 -5.28
C SER A 77 -1.02 -2.73 -5.42
N PRO A 78 -0.38 -3.84 -5.84
CA PRO A 78 1.07 -3.92 -5.96
C PRO A 78 1.67 -2.83 -6.85
N MET A 79 0.93 -2.33 -7.86
CA MET A 79 1.40 -1.24 -8.71
C MET A 79 1.74 0.02 -7.92
N ARG A 80 1.09 0.30 -6.78
CA ARG A 80 1.45 1.46 -5.92
C ARG A 80 2.86 1.39 -5.33
N VAL A 81 3.46 0.20 -5.26
CA VAL A 81 4.83 -0.01 -4.79
C VAL A 81 5.80 -0.07 -5.96
N PHE A 82 5.50 -0.89 -6.97
CA PHE A 82 6.42 -1.10 -8.09
C PHE A 82 6.56 0.14 -8.99
N LEU A 83 5.49 0.91 -9.18
CA LEU A 83 5.50 2.10 -10.02
C LEU A 83 6.48 3.18 -9.53
N PRO A 84 6.42 3.69 -8.28
CA PRO A 84 7.38 4.69 -7.82
C PRO A 84 8.82 4.16 -7.81
N VAL A 85 9.03 2.87 -7.48
CA VAL A 85 10.37 2.26 -7.50
C VAL A 85 10.93 2.21 -8.93
N SER A 86 10.15 1.72 -9.90
CA SER A 86 10.55 1.70 -11.31
C SER A 86 10.81 3.11 -11.85
N ALA A 87 9.98 4.09 -11.51
CA ALA A 87 10.13 5.47 -11.95
C ALA A 87 11.41 6.11 -11.41
N ILE A 88 11.73 5.91 -10.12
CA ILE A 88 12.98 6.42 -9.52
C ILE A 88 14.19 5.80 -10.22
N ILE A 89 14.19 4.49 -10.45
CA ILE A 89 15.31 3.80 -11.11
C ILE A 89 15.44 4.26 -12.56
N PHE A 90 14.33 4.42 -13.29
CA PHE A 90 14.30 4.91 -14.66
C PHE A 90 14.87 6.34 -14.75
N LEU A 91 14.37 7.25 -13.90
CA LEU A 91 14.85 8.63 -13.82
C LEU A 91 16.34 8.68 -13.45
N THR A 92 16.78 7.81 -12.55
CA THR A 92 18.20 7.70 -12.18
C THR A 92 19.03 7.21 -13.36
N GLY A 93 18.56 6.20 -14.10
CA GLY A 93 19.20 5.69 -15.30
C GLY A 93 19.34 6.77 -16.37
N VAL A 94 18.23 7.42 -16.74
CA VAL A 94 18.18 8.51 -17.73
C VAL A 94 19.03 9.70 -17.28
N GLY A 95 18.87 10.15 -16.04
CA GLY A 95 19.63 11.27 -15.48
C GLY A 95 21.13 11.02 -15.45
N TYR A 96 21.55 9.83 -15.02
CA TYR A 96 22.97 9.44 -15.03
C TYR A 96 23.53 9.33 -16.46
N GLY A 97 22.73 8.81 -17.40
CA GLY A 97 23.10 8.74 -18.81
C GLY A 97 23.31 10.12 -19.44
N LEU A 98 22.33 11.02 -19.24
CA LEU A 98 22.39 12.41 -19.68
C LEU A 98 23.54 13.18 -19.03
N PHE A 99 23.73 13.04 -17.71
CA PHE A 99 24.83 13.67 -17.00
C PHE A 99 26.19 13.27 -17.60
N LYS A 100 26.36 11.99 -17.93
CA LYS A 100 27.61 11.51 -18.52
C LYS A 100 27.87 12.07 -19.92
N ILE A 101 26.83 12.22 -20.74
CA ILE A 101 26.95 12.80 -22.08
C ILE A 101 27.24 14.30 -22.00
N LEU A 102 26.50 15.02 -21.16
CA LEU A 102 26.56 16.49 -21.11
C LEU A 102 27.78 17.03 -20.39
N PHE A 103 28.25 16.36 -19.32
CA PHE A 103 29.33 16.88 -18.47
C PHE A 103 30.65 16.13 -18.58
N LEU A 104 30.63 14.86 -19.03
CA LEU A 104 31.83 14.01 -19.08
C LEU A 104 32.28 13.69 -20.52
N GLU A 105 31.65 14.29 -21.55
CA GLU A 105 31.90 14.03 -22.99
C GLU A 105 31.92 12.53 -23.34
N GLY A 106 31.25 11.71 -22.52
CA GLY A 106 31.29 10.26 -22.61
C GLY A 106 30.12 9.69 -23.40
N ARG A 107 30.31 8.50 -23.99
CA ARG A 107 29.20 7.73 -24.59
C ARG A 107 28.20 7.30 -23.52
N TYR A 108 26.96 7.06 -23.93
CA TYR A 108 25.94 6.50 -23.05
C TYR A 108 26.46 5.23 -22.37
N GLY A 109 26.52 5.23 -21.04
CA GLY A 109 27.19 4.19 -20.27
C GLY A 109 26.39 2.88 -20.18
N PRO A 110 27.05 1.71 -20.18
CA PRO A 110 26.39 0.43 -19.93
C PRO A 110 25.56 0.43 -18.64
N THR A 111 26.04 1.10 -17.58
CA THR A 111 25.33 1.25 -16.31
C THR A 111 23.97 1.95 -16.46
N SER A 112 23.90 3.00 -17.28
CA SER A 112 22.65 3.73 -17.50
C SER A 112 21.64 2.87 -18.26
N ALA A 113 22.10 2.15 -19.29
CA ALA A 113 21.28 1.19 -20.02
C ALA A 113 20.78 0.06 -19.11
N MET A 114 21.64 -0.49 -18.24
CA MET A 114 21.26 -1.49 -17.24
C MET A 114 20.19 -0.99 -16.28
N LEU A 115 20.32 0.24 -15.76
CA LEU A 115 19.33 0.83 -14.86
C LEU A 115 17.98 1.00 -15.57
N ILE A 116 17.98 1.45 -16.83
CA ILE A 116 16.75 1.56 -17.62
C ILE A 116 16.12 0.19 -17.84
N THR A 117 16.88 -0.82 -18.29
CA THR A 117 16.35 -2.18 -18.48
C THR A 117 15.79 -2.74 -17.17
N MET A 118 16.48 -2.55 -16.05
CA MET A 118 16.01 -2.99 -14.74
C MET A 118 14.70 -2.29 -14.34
N SER A 119 14.57 -0.99 -14.60
CA SER A 119 13.33 -0.25 -14.32
C SER A 119 12.14 -0.80 -15.11
N VAL A 120 12.34 -1.17 -16.39
CA VAL A 120 11.33 -1.76 -17.25
C VAL A 120 10.91 -3.13 -16.73
N VAL A 121 11.87 -3.97 -16.32
CA VAL A 121 11.59 -5.29 -15.73
C VAL A 121 10.78 -5.15 -14.43
N ILE A 122 11.18 -4.24 -13.54
CA ILE A 122 10.45 -3.98 -12.29
C ILE A 122 9.03 -3.50 -12.58
N PHE A 123 8.84 -2.63 -13.58
CA PHE A 123 7.53 -2.16 -14.00
C PHE A 123 6.66 -3.29 -14.56
N MET A 124 7.21 -4.15 -15.43
CA MET A 124 6.51 -5.33 -15.97
C MET A 124 6.09 -6.29 -14.85
N VAL A 125 6.98 -6.58 -13.90
CA VAL A 125 6.64 -7.41 -12.72
C VAL A 125 5.53 -6.77 -11.89
N GLY A 126 5.53 -5.43 -11.79
CA GLY A 126 4.44 -4.66 -11.19
C GLY A 126 3.10 -4.87 -11.89
N LEU A 127 3.06 -4.78 -13.22
CA LEU A 127 1.86 -5.02 -14.02
C LEU A 127 1.33 -6.45 -13.86
N VAL A 128 2.21 -7.45 -13.92
CA VAL A 128 1.84 -8.86 -13.72
C VAL A 128 1.29 -9.07 -12.31
N SER A 129 1.92 -8.46 -11.29
CA SER A 129 1.43 -8.54 -9.92
C SER A 129 0.05 -7.92 -9.75
N GLU A 130 -0.24 -6.80 -10.43
CA GLU A 130 -1.55 -6.15 -10.39
C GLU A 130 -2.62 -7.04 -11.02
N GLN A 131 -2.33 -7.68 -12.16
CA GLN A 131 -3.23 -8.63 -12.81
C GLN A 131 -3.53 -9.83 -11.91
N ILE A 132 -2.52 -10.39 -11.24
CA ILE A 132 -2.70 -11.50 -10.29
C ILE A 132 -3.55 -11.05 -9.09
N ALA A 133 -3.35 -9.83 -8.60
CA ALA A 133 -4.16 -9.28 -7.53
C ALA A 133 -5.63 -9.14 -7.95
N GLN A 134 -5.91 -8.60 -9.15
CA GLN A 134 -7.25 -8.48 -9.71
C GLN A 134 -7.94 -9.84 -9.85
N LEU A 135 -7.27 -10.83 -10.46
CA LEU A 135 -7.80 -12.19 -10.60
C LEU A 135 -8.13 -12.86 -9.25
N ARG A 136 -7.34 -12.57 -8.19
CA ARG A 136 -7.63 -13.07 -6.84
C ARG A 136 -8.92 -12.47 -6.28
N TYR A 137 -9.21 -11.21 -6.58
CA TYR A 137 -10.44 -10.54 -6.13
C TYR A 137 -11.66 -11.02 -6.93
N ASP A 138 -11.55 -11.17 -8.25
CA ASP A 138 -12.66 -11.70 -9.08
C ASP A 138 -13.13 -13.08 -8.60
N ARG A 139 -12.20 -13.98 -8.27
CA ARG A 139 -12.52 -15.33 -7.74
C ARG A 139 -13.16 -15.30 -6.33
N SER A 140 -12.95 -14.24 -5.56
CA SER A 140 -13.61 -14.09 -4.25
C SER A 140 -15.06 -13.63 -4.38
N GLU A 141 -15.39 -12.92 -5.46
CA GLU A 141 -16.74 -12.44 -5.76
C GLU A 141 -17.57 -13.53 -6.47
N SER A 142 -16.96 -14.34 -7.35
CA SER A 142 -17.63 -15.43 -8.08
C SER A 142 -18.01 -16.66 -7.24
N ARG A 143 -17.83 -16.62 -5.92
CA ARG A 143 -18.13 -17.72 -5.00
C ARG A 143 -19.48 -17.52 -4.28
N GLU A 144 -20.20 -16.47 -4.66
CA GLU A 144 -21.51 -16.07 -4.11
C GLU A 144 -22.70 -16.41 -5.03
N ASP A 145 -22.47 -17.11 -6.16
CA ASP A 145 -23.52 -17.75 -6.97
C ASP A 145 -23.65 -19.25 -6.63
#